data_AF-A0A951H9L9-F1
#
_entry.id   AF-A0A951H9L9-F1
#
_cell.length_a   1.000
_cell.length_b   1.000
_cell.length_c   1.000
_cell.angle_alpha   90.00
_cell.angle_beta   90.00
_cell.angle_gamma   90.00
#
_symmetry.space_group_name_H-M   'P 1'
#
loop_
_entity.id
_entity.type
_entity.pdbx_description
1 polymer ?
#
loop_
_entity_poly.entity_id
_entity_poly.type
_entity_poly.pdbx_seq_one_letter_code
_entity_poly.pdbx_strand_id
1 'polypeptide(L)'
;MSDEIHEDKEVEAEDAPPEDEELETALADALGEDSRAAELRQMQAALQHRRELILREIDTVDEAERRKLNGVLDSLDEQIAILAEEAEITKFIEDSVRVGLEMRRLSSG
;
A
#
# COMPACT_ATOMS: atom_id res chain seq x y z
N MET A 1 16.00 -21.37 40.70
CA MET A 1 16.04 -20.23 39.76
C MET A 1 16.16 -20.89 38.41
N SER A 2 15.01 -21.01 37.73
CA SER A 2 14.88 -21.75 36.48
C SER A 2 15.36 -20.88 35.34
N ASP A 3 16.28 -21.42 34.54
CA ASP A 3 16.62 -20.89 33.22
C ASP A 3 15.41 -21.07 32.30
N GLU A 4 14.82 -19.96 31.88
CA GLU A 4 13.72 -19.93 30.92
C GLU A 4 14.33 -19.60 29.56
N ILE A 5 14.79 -20.65 28.87
CA ILE A 5 15.20 -20.58 27.47
C ILE A 5 13.94 -20.25 26.67
N HIS A 6 13.83 -18.99 26.23
CA HIS A 6 12.77 -18.58 25.32
C HIS A 6 13.06 -19.20 23.95
N GLU A 7 12.16 -20.11 23.61
CA GLU A 7 12.02 -20.84 22.37
C GLU A 7 12.02 -19.85 21.19
N ASP A 8 13.09 -19.87 20.41
CA ASP A 8 13.14 -19.27 19.07
C ASP A 8 12.03 -19.92 18.25
N LYS A 9 10.91 -19.21 18.11
CA LYS A 9 9.88 -19.56 17.13
C LYS A 9 10.49 -19.35 15.74
N GLU A 10 11.06 -20.41 15.20
CA GLU A 10 11.21 -20.59 13.75
C GLU A 10 9.84 -20.32 13.13
N VAL A 11 9.75 -19.20 12.42
CA VAL A 11 8.61 -18.89 11.58
C VAL A 11 8.73 -19.87 10.41
N GLU A 12 7.97 -20.97 10.47
CA GLU A 12 7.78 -21.85 9.33
C GLU A 12 7.35 -20.98 8.16
N ALA A 13 8.25 -20.80 7.19
CA ALA A 13 7.91 -20.28 5.89
C ALA A 13 6.92 -21.30 5.30
N GLU A 14 5.64 -20.95 5.34
CA GLU A 14 4.59 -21.64 4.62
C GLU A 14 5.02 -21.68 3.14
N ASP A 15 5.31 -22.88 2.66
CA ASP A 15 5.71 -23.19 1.28
C ASP A 15 4.60 -22.69 0.34
N ALA A 16 4.73 -21.45 -0.14
CA ALA A 16 3.77 -20.86 -1.04
C ALA A 16 3.73 -21.72 -2.31
N PRO A 17 2.55 -21.93 -2.93
CA PRO A 17 2.51 -22.71 -4.16
C PRO A 17 3.46 -22.05 -5.18
N PRO A 18 4.20 -22.83 -6.00
CA PRO A 18 5.28 -22.33 -6.85
C PRO A 18 4.84 -21.25 -7.86
N GLU A 19 3.54 -21.18 -8.12
CA GLU A 19 2.93 -20.14 -8.96
C GLU A 19 2.91 -18.76 -8.28
N ASP A 20 2.73 -18.72 -6.96
CA ASP A 20 2.73 -17.49 -6.17
C ASP A 20 4.16 -16.98 -6.01
N GLU A 21 5.16 -17.86 -5.87
CA GLU A 21 6.57 -17.47 -5.80
C GLU A 21 7.08 -16.84 -7.11
N GLU A 22 6.74 -17.41 -8.27
CA GLU A 22 7.12 -16.84 -9.57
C GLU A 22 6.47 -15.47 -9.79
N LEU A 23 5.21 -15.32 -9.40
CA LEU A 23 4.49 -14.05 -9.47
C LEU A 23 5.12 -13.00 -8.55
N GLU A 24 5.36 -13.32 -7.28
CA GLU A 24 5.96 -12.39 -6.32
C GLU A 24 7.37 -11.96 -6.75
N THR A 25 8.18 -12.88 -7.27
CA THR A 25 9.50 -12.56 -7.81
C THR A 25 9.41 -11.61 -9.01
N ALA A 26 8.54 -11.92 -9.98
CA ALA A 26 8.37 -11.08 -11.17
C ALA A 26 7.83 -9.68 -10.83
N LEU A 27 7.00 -9.59 -9.80
CA LEU A 27 6.48 -8.32 -9.30
C LEU A 27 7.56 -7.52 -8.55
N ALA A 28 8.38 -8.17 -7.72
CA ALA A 28 9.51 -7.53 -7.06
C ALA A 28 10.52 -6.99 -8.09
N ASP A 29 10.81 -7.75 -9.15
CA ASP A 29 11.67 -7.31 -10.24
C ASP A 29 11.09 -6.13 -11.02
N ALA A 30 9.78 -6.13 -11.27
CA ALA A 30 9.11 -5.10 -12.05
C ALA A 30 8.92 -3.78 -11.29
N LEU A 31 8.66 -3.86 -9.98
CA LEU A 31 8.42 -2.69 -9.13
C LEU A 31 9.70 -2.17 -8.46
N GLY A 32 10.71 -3.01 -8.27
CA GLY A 32 11.94 -2.63 -7.58
C GLY A 32 11.67 -2.23 -6.13
N GLU A 33 11.94 -0.97 -5.79
CA GLU A 33 11.72 -0.40 -4.45
C GLU A 33 10.31 0.20 -4.27
N ASP A 34 9.50 0.23 -5.33
CA ASP A 34 8.17 0.84 -5.30
C ASP A 34 7.19 0.00 -4.47
N SER A 35 6.35 0.68 -3.69
CA SER A 35 5.31 0.04 -2.88
C SER A 35 4.23 -0.60 -3.76
N ARG A 36 3.59 -1.64 -3.24
CA ARG A 36 2.50 -2.34 -3.94
C ARG A 36 1.31 -1.41 -4.12
N ALA A 37 0.54 -1.60 -5.19
CA ALA A 37 -0.65 -0.79 -5.45
C ALA A 37 -1.68 -0.89 -4.30
N ALA A 38 -1.73 -2.06 -3.64
CA ALA A 38 -2.56 -2.27 -2.46
C ALA A 38 -2.10 -1.45 -1.24
N GLU A 39 -0.79 -1.33 -1.02
CA GLU A 39 -0.21 -0.57 0.09
C GLU A 39 -0.44 0.94 -0.10
N LEU A 40 -0.21 1.45 -1.31
CA LEU A 40 -0.49 2.84 -1.67
C LEU A 40 -1.96 3.20 -1.41
N ARG A 41 -2.91 2.30 -1.73
CA ARG A 41 -4.34 2.46 -1.41
C ARG A 41 -4.63 2.45 0.09
N GLN A 42 -3.89 1.67 0.88
CA GLN A 42 -4.03 1.69 2.35
C GLN A 42 -3.55 3.03 2.93
N MET A 43 -2.41 3.55 2.45
CA MET A 43 -1.93 4.87 2.84
C MET A 43 -2.92 5.96 2.45
N GLN A 44 -3.47 5.89 1.24
CA GLN A 44 -4.51 6.79 0.76
C GLN A 44 -5.74 6.79 1.70
N ALA A 45 -6.22 5.60 2.08
CA ALA A 45 -7.37 5.46 2.98
C ALA A 45 -7.09 6.06 4.37
N ALA A 46 -5.87 5.91 4.89
CA ALA A 46 -5.47 6.53 6.15
C ALA A 46 -5.50 8.07 6.07
N LEU A 47 -5.01 8.66 4.98
CA LEU A 47 -5.07 10.10 4.76
C LEU A 47 -6.50 10.60 4.58
N GLN A 48 -7.34 9.86 3.85
CA GLN A 48 -8.77 10.18 3.71
C GLN A 48 -9.47 10.19 5.07
N HIS A 49 -9.18 9.20 5.93
CA HIS A 49 -9.72 9.17 7.28
C HIS A 49 -9.28 10.40 8.08
N ARG A 50 -7.99 10.77 8.00
CA ARG A 50 -7.48 11.97 8.68
C ARG A 50 -8.15 13.24 8.18
N ARG A 51 -8.36 13.37 6.87
CA ARG A 51 -9.07 14.49 6.24
C ARG A 51 -10.50 14.61 6.75
N GLU A 52 -11.23 13.50 6.83
CA GLU A 52 -12.60 13.48 7.36
C GLU A 52 -12.67 13.94 8.82
N LEU A 53 -11.70 13.58 9.65
CA LEU A 53 -11.65 14.04 11.03
C LEU A 53 -11.46 15.57 11.10
N ILE A 54 -10.53 16.12 10.32
CA ILE A 54 -10.29 17.57 10.27
C ILE A 54 -11.53 18.32 9.77
N LEU A 55 -12.22 17.80 8.75
CA LEU A 55 -13.46 18.40 8.24
C LEU A 55 -14.59 18.44 9.28
N ARG A 56 -14.63 17.50 10.23
CA ARG A 56 -15.60 17.53 11.33
C ARG A 56 -15.24 18.57 12.39
N GLU A 57 -13.96 18.80 12.60
CA GLU A 57 -13.44 19.73 13.61
C GLU A 57 -13.47 21.19 13.15
N ILE A 58 -13.38 21.43 11.84
CA ILE A 58 -13.15 22.78 11.28
C ILE A 58 -14.24 23.81 11.62
N ASP A 59 -15.48 23.36 11.80
CA ASP A 59 -16.59 24.24 12.15
C ASP A 59 -16.66 24.58 13.64
N THR A 60 -15.88 23.90 14.47
CA THR A 60 -15.83 24.09 15.93
C THR A 60 -14.70 25.00 16.40
N VAL A 61 -13.77 25.36 15.51
CA VAL A 61 -12.59 26.17 15.82
C VAL A 61 -12.76 27.63 15.38
N ASP A 62 -11.88 28.50 15.90
CA ASP A 62 -11.83 29.91 15.52
C ASP A 62 -11.27 30.13 14.10
N GLU A 63 -11.35 31.37 13.61
CA GLU A 63 -10.95 31.73 12.24
C GLU A 63 -9.43 31.60 11.99
N ALA A 64 -8.60 31.73 13.03
CA ALA A 64 -7.16 31.58 12.87
C ALA A 64 -6.80 30.10 12.70
N GLU A 65 -7.40 29.23 13.52
CA GLU A 65 -7.21 27.79 13.45
C GLU A 65 -7.86 27.18 12.21
N ARG A 66 -9.06 27.63 11.84
CA ARG A 66 -9.75 27.26 10.59
C ARG A 66 -8.84 27.44 9.37
N ARG A 67 -8.14 28.59 9.27
CA ARG A 67 -7.20 28.85 8.18
C ARG A 67 -6.02 27.88 8.17
N LYS A 68 -5.50 27.48 9.33
CA LYS A 68 -4.44 26.46 9.38
C LYS A 68 -4.96 25.09 8.97
N LEU A 69 -6.12 24.68 9.47
CA LEU A 69 -6.74 23.40 9.13
C LEU A 69 -7.06 23.31 7.63
N ASN A 70 -7.50 24.40 7.01
CA ASN A 70 -7.66 24.46 5.55
C ASN A 70 -6.34 24.19 4.80
N GLY A 71 -5.23 24.79 5.22
CA GLY A 71 -3.93 24.50 4.61
C GLY A 71 -3.48 23.04 4.78
N VAL A 72 -3.84 22.42 5.92
CA VAL A 72 -3.61 20.98 6.13
C VAL A 72 -4.51 20.14 5.21
N LEU A 73 -5.77 20.52 5.05
CA LEU A 73 -6.70 19.84 4.14
C LEU A 73 -6.22 19.91 2.69
N ASP A 74 -5.74 21.07 2.23
CA ASP A 74 -5.19 21.24 0.89
C ASP A 74 -3.98 20.31 0.66
N SER A 75 -3.08 20.22 1.64
CA SER A 75 -1.92 19.32 1.55
C SER A 75 -2.32 17.84 1.59
N LEU A 76 -3.32 17.47 2.39
CA LEU A 76 -3.86 16.11 2.42
C LEU A 76 -4.51 15.75 1.08
N ASP A 77 -5.25 16.69 0.47
CA ASP A 77 -5.90 16.48 -0.83
C ASP A 77 -4.86 16.24 -1.93
N GLU A 78 -3.75 16.97 -1.93
CA GLU A 78 -2.63 16.75 -2.85
C GLU A 78 -2.00 15.36 -2.64
N GLN A 79 -1.69 14.99 -1.40
CA GLN A 79 -1.09 13.68 -1.10
C GLN A 79 -2.02 12.51 -1.47
N ILE A 80 -3.32 12.65 -1.22
CA ILE A 80 -4.33 11.65 -1.60
C ILE A 80 -4.39 11.50 -3.12
N ALA A 81 -4.28 12.60 -3.88
CA ALA A 81 -4.28 12.58 -5.33
C ALA A 81 -3.03 11.89 -5.89
N ILE A 82 -1.85 12.21 -5.35
CA ILE A 82 -0.58 11.57 -5.72
C ILE A 82 -0.63 10.06 -5.47
N LEU A 83 -1.03 9.63 -4.26
CA LEU A 83 -1.14 8.21 -3.93
C LEU A 83 -2.16 7.49 -4.82
N ALA A 84 -3.24 8.16 -5.22
CA ALA A 84 -4.22 7.57 -6.14
C ALA A 84 -3.63 7.33 -7.52
N GLU A 85 -2.88 8.31 -8.05
CA GLU A 85 -2.20 8.19 -9.34
C GLU A 85 -1.12 7.10 -9.31
N GLU A 86 -0.27 7.10 -8.30
CA GLU A 86 0.76 6.08 -8.10
C GLU A 86 0.14 4.69 -7.97
N ALA A 87 -0.94 4.54 -7.18
CA ALA A 87 -1.60 3.24 -7.03
C ALA A 87 -2.22 2.70 -8.33
N GLU A 88 -2.68 3.58 -9.23
CA GLU A 88 -3.19 3.17 -10.54
C GLU A 88 -2.05 2.77 -11.49
N ILE A 89 -0.94 3.52 -11.49
CA ILE A 89 0.26 3.18 -12.28
C ILE A 89 0.83 1.84 -11.82
N THR A 90 1.05 1.66 -10.52
CA THR A 90 1.58 0.42 -9.96
C THR A 90 0.65 -0.74 -10.27
N LYS A 91 -0.68 -0.56 -10.13
CA LYS A 91 -1.65 -1.60 -10.46
C LYS A 91 -1.56 -2.02 -11.92
N PHE A 92 -1.40 -1.07 -12.85
CA PHE A 92 -1.23 -1.38 -14.26
C PHE A 92 0.02 -2.25 -14.51
N ILE A 93 1.13 -1.96 -13.83
CA ILE A 93 2.36 -2.77 -13.90
C ILE A 93 2.10 -4.17 -13.36
N GLU A 94 1.49 -4.28 -12.17
CA GLU A 94 1.17 -5.55 -11.53
C GLU A 94 0.25 -6.42 -12.41
N ASP A 95 -0.78 -5.82 -13.01
CA ASP A 95 -1.70 -6.50 -13.91
C ASP A 95 -1.00 -6.97 -15.19
N SER A 96 -0.08 -6.16 -15.73
CA SER A 96 0.72 -6.52 -16.90
C SER A 96 1.65 -7.70 -16.64
N VAL A 97 2.30 -7.74 -15.48
CA VAL A 97 3.13 -8.88 -15.04
C VAL A 97 2.28 -10.15 -14.94
N ARG A 98 1.13 -10.07 -14.27
CA ARG A 98 0.23 -11.21 -14.08
C ARG A 98 -0.23 -11.79 -15.42
N VAL A 99 -0.67 -10.94 -16.35
CA VAL A 99 -1.09 -11.36 -17.69
C VAL A 99 0.08 -11.96 -18.48
N GLY A 100 1.28 -11.40 -18.36
CA GLY A 100 2.48 -11.92 -19.03
C GLY A 100 2.84 -13.34 -18.60
N LEU A 101 2.75 -13.61 -17.29
CA LEU A 101 2.97 -14.96 -16.74
C LEU A 101 1.88 -15.94 -17.16
N GLU A 102 0.61 -15.51 -17.15
CA GLU A 102 -0.51 -16.34 -17.60
C GLU A 102 -0.36 -16.74 -19.08
N MET A 103 -0.01 -15.78 -19.95
CA MET A 103 0.23 -16.05 -21.37
C MET A 103 1.41 -17.00 -21.59
N ARG A 104 2.50 -16.86 -20.81
CA ARG A 104 3.63 -17.77 -20.85
C ARG A 104 3.19 -19.19 -20.50
N ARG A 105 2.43 -19.35 -19.41
CA ARG A 105 1.89 -20.65 -18.99
C ARG A 105 1.05 -21.29 -20.09
N LEU A 106 0.12 -20.54 -20.69
CA LEU A 106 -0.74 -21.04 -21.79
C LEU A 106 0.06 -21.46 -23.03
N SER A 107 1.19 -20.82 -23.31
CA SER A 107 2.06 -21.18 -24.43
C SER A 107 3.01 -22.36 -24.15
N SER A 108 3.19 -22.70 -22.87
CA SER A 108 4.14 -23.72 -22.39
C SER A 108 3.48 -25.06 -22.04
N GLY A 109 2.15 -25.09 -21.97
CA GLY A 109 1.32 -26.30 -21.75
C GLY A 109 0.67 -26.79 -23.03
#